data_AF-A0AAJ8MBY5-F1
#
_entry.id   AF-A0AAJ8MBY5-F1
#
_cell.length_a   1.000
_cell.length_b   1.000
_cell.length_c   1.000
_cell.angle_alpha   90.00
_cell.angle_beta   90.00
_cell.angle_gamma   90.00
#
_symmetry.space_group_name_H-M   'P 1'
#
loop_
_entity.id
_entity.type
_entity.pdbx_description
1 polymer ?
#
loop_
_entity_poly.entity_id
_entity_poly.type
_entity_poly.pdbx_seq_one_letter_code
_entity_poly.pdbx_strand_id
1 'polypeptide(L)'
;MDDEMDDYSSIGSYGSSYHSYSFYNRPSTPSTPVRPPPVTSYDIKFVEGTGSSRGKCIDLAFILDCTGSMQKYINSVRDHITGICDMIRGEEGLNGPDDVKVAVVNYRDHPPQDSTYVYKYHPFTSDIPKVHEYLKGLTASGGGDGPEAVTAGMAATLTELEWRREAAKMVVLVADAPPHGIGEGGDQIKGGDPDGHDPLVIARTMAQNGITFFMVACEDTLSGYSHAVDFFQAICNMTSGVMLPLTTADLLATTIVGSVLENMDMERLIGEIGVEVAQRIRQKGETMESVEEVAQELHERLLLRNEQTKQVHLPEVYAPHENAKKNVSTWMNAQYIGDAVPNILHVPGKRLTEKFRRQNYSAGFGYVPGGRLPPRKVSAPISPAKPAEVPPTPASPSTPASPPRRIVSDFKPFGATSPDKSVSGGLSVFGAPMLPTGPGGGMFGNAGKTPLVNGGMRGGRDDDDEDEDDEEGGTRLKKDNISLDQARRIATQAVFRAGRF
;
A
#
# COMPACT_ATOMS: atom_id res chain seq x y z
N MET A 1 -21.14 -67.20 -62.29
CA MET A 1 -21.77 -67.50 -63.59
C MET A 1 -22.95 -66.56 -63.67
N ASP A 2 -22.78 -65.64 -64.61
CA ASP A 2 -23.78 -64.81 -65.31
C ASP A 2 -24.24 -63.57 -64.52
N ASP A 3 -23.65 -62.38 -64.75
CA ASP A 3 -23.69 -61.46 -65.93
C ASP A 3 -24.95 -60.57 -65.88
N GLU A 4 -24.79 -59.25 -65.63
CA GLU A 4 -24.78 -58.14 -66.62
C GLU A 4 -26.21 -57.74 -67.06
N MET A 5 -26.62 -56.49 -67.35
CA MET A 5 -26.10 -55.13 -67.29
C MET A 5 -27.28 -54.18 -67.67
N ASP A 6 -27.09 -52.86 -67.47
CA ASP A 6 -27.77 -51.70 -68.11
C ASP A 6 -29.18 -51.27 -67.59
N ASP A 7 -29.58 -49.99 -67.53
CA ASP A 7 -29.14 -48.80 -68.24
C ASP A 7 -29.52 -47.46 -67.53
N TYR A 8 -28.70 -46.44 -67.80
CA TYR A 8 -28.86 -44.96 -67.86
C TYR A 8 -29.78 -44.10 -66.95
N SER A 9 -29.10 -43.25 -66.17
CA SER A 9 -29.25 -41.80 -65.92
C SER A 9 -30.48 -40.95 -66.36
N SER A 10 -30.97 -40.13 -65.40
CA SER A 10 -30.96 -38.64 -65.42
C SER A 10 -32.31 -37.88 -65.35
N ILE A 11 -32.41 -37.08 -64.27
CA ILE A 11 -32.99 -35.71 -64.14
C ILE A 11 -34.51 -35.50 -64.24
N GLY A 12 -35.07 -34.92 -63.17
CA GLY A 12 -36.37 -34.24 -63.18
C GLY A 12 -36.93 -33.92 -61.79
N SER A 13 -36.36 -32.93 -61.11
CA SER A 13 -36.82 -32.36 -59.83
C SER A 13 -38.25 -31.82 -59.90
N TYR A 14 -39.10 -32.06 -58.88
CA TYR A 14 -40.02 -31.07 -58.31
C TYR A 14 -40.60 -31.56 -56.94
N GLY A 15 -40.36 -30.76 -55.89
CA GLY A 15 -41.43 -30.33 -54.98
C GLY A 15 -41.72 -31.11 -53.69
N SER A 16 -40.93 -30.84 -52.66
CA SER A 16 -41.34 -30.47 -51.29
C SER A 16 -42.48 -31.23 -50.57
N SER A 17 -42.11 -31.96 -49.50
CA SER A 17 -42.93 -32.07 -48.29
C SER A 17 -42.03 -32.07 -47.05
N TYR A 18 -42.06 -30.96 -46.31
CA TYR A 18 -41.41 -30.80 -45.02
C TYR A 18 -42.14 -31.64 -43.96
N HIS A 19 -41.41 -32.48 -43.22
CA HIS A 19 -41.86 -33.05 -41.96
C HIS A 19 -40.86 -32.68 -40.86
N SER A 20 -41.37 -31.88 -39.93
CA SER A 20 -40.73 -31.37 -38.72
C SER A 20 -40.43 -32.53 -37.74
N TYR A 21 -39.16 -32.67 -37.36
CA TYR A 21 -38.79 -33.32 -36.11
C TYR A 21 -38.54 -32.24 -35.06
N SER A 22 -39.38 -32.24 -34.03
CA SER A 22 -39.35 -31.32 -32.90
C SER A 22 -38.13 -31.64 -32.03
N PHE A 23 -37.13 -30.75 -32.05
CA PHE A 23 -36.09 -30.72 -31.03
C PHE A 23 -36.68 -30.13 -29.76
N TYR A 24 -36.59 -30.85 -28.65
CA TYR A 24 -36.87 -30.30 -27.32
C TYR A 24 -35.96 -29.09 -27.08
N ASN A 25 -36.58 -27.90 -27.07
CA ASN A 25 -35.98 -26.68 -26.59
C ASN A 25 -35.61 -26.85 -25.10
N ARG A 26 -34.32 -26.95 -24.81
CA ARG A 26 -33.79 -26.69 -23.47
C ARG A 26 -33.19 -25.29 -23.50
N PRO A 27 -33.83 -24.26 -22.92
CA PRO A 27 -33.15 -23.00 -22.71
C PRO A 27 -32.22 -23.18 -21.51
N SER A 28 -30.98 -23.62 -21.76
CA SER A 28 -29.91 -23.40 -20.80
C SER A 28 -29.13 -22.17 -21.25
N THR A 29 -29.70 -20.99 -21.02
CA THR A 29 -28.85 -19.86 -20.68
C THR A 29 -28.09 -20.28 -19.43
N PRO A 30 -26.74 -20.39 -19.43
CA PRO A 30 -26.05 -20.40 -18.16
C PRO A 30 -26.43 -19.07 -17.51
N SER A 31 -27.21 -19.13 -16.43
CA SER A 31 -27.41 -17.96 -15.59
C SER A 31 -26.01 -17.56 -15.15
N THR A 32 -25.49 -16.46 -15.69
CA THR A 32 -24.35 -15.79 -15.05
C THR A 32 -24.72 -15.66 -13.58
N PRO A 33 -23.91 -16.20 -12.65
CA PRO A 33 -24.20 -16.06 -11.23
C PRO A 33 -24.49 -14.58 -10.96
N VAL A 34 -25.64 -14.30 -10.35
CA VAL A 34 -25.98 -12.92 -9.99
C VAL A 34 -24.91 -12.49 -9.00
N ARG A 35 -24.08 -11.52 -9.41
CA ARG A 35 -22.99 -11.02 -8.57
C ARG A 35 -23.60 -10.49 -7.26
N PRO A 36 -23.00 -10.78 -6.09
CA PRO A 36 -23.43 -10.16 -4.85
C PRO A 36 -23.38 -8.62 -4.99
N PRO A 37 -24.25 -7.91 -4.25
CA PRO A 37 -24.15 -6.46 -4.19
C PRO A 37 -22.75 -6.05 -3.71
N PRO A 38 -22.17 -4.96 -4.23
CA PRO A 38 -20.86 -4.50 -3.81
C PRO A 38 -20.77 -4.32 -2.29
N VAL A 39 -19.70 -4.83 -1.69
CA VAL A 39 -19.42 -4.62 -0.26
C VAL A 39 -18.95 -3.18 -0.09
N THR A 40 -19.74 -2.35 0.59
CA THR A 40 -19.47 -0.91 0.76
C THR A 40 -18.93 -0.54 2.14
N SER A 41 -18.85 -1.47 3.08
CA SER A 41 -18.37 -1.21 4.44
C SER A 41 -17.84 -2.48 5.09
N TYR A 42 -16.86 -2.33 5.98
CA TYR A 42 -16.27 -3.44 6.75
C TYR A 42 -16.43 -3.18 8.24
N ASP A 43 -16.85 -4.21 8.98
CA ASP A 43 -16.85 -4.20 10.44
C ASP A 43 -15.51 -4.74 10.95
N ILE A 44 -14.54 -3.83 11.08
CA ILE A 44 -13.18 -4.20 11.51
C ILE A 44 -13.18 -4.45 13.01
N LYS A 45 -12.71 -5.64 13.39
CA LYS A 45 -12.55 -6.02 14.80
C LYS A 45 -11.35 -5.30 15.40
N PHE A 46 -11.63 -4.45 16.38
CA PHE A 46 -10.61 -3.78 17.18
C PHE A 46 -10.60 -4.31 18.62
N VAL A 47 -9.42 -4.71 19.08
CA VAL A 47 -9.18 -5.18 20.45
C VAL A 47 -8.30 -4.17 21.20
N GLU A 48 -8.42 -4.13 22.53
CA GLU A 48 -7.46 -3.41 23.37
C GLU A 48 -6.23 -4.32 23.53
N GLY A 49 -5.02 -3.82 23.26
CA GLY A 49 -3.82 -4.57 23.59
C GLY A 49 -3.35 -4.34 25.02
N THR A 50 -2.48 -5.26 25.45
CA THR A 50 -1.77 -5.25 26.74
C THR A 50 -0.51 -4.36 26.71
N GLY A 51 -0.27 -3.65 25.60
CA GLY A 51 0.94 -2.88 25.33
C GLY A 51 1.05 -1.60 26.17
N SER A 52 2.28 -1.26 26.55
CA SER A 52 2.57 -0.05 27.33
C SER A 52 2.47 1.21 26.46
N SER A 53 1.47 2.07 26.72
CA SER A 53 1.22 3.38 26.11
C SER A 53 0.92 3.42 24.59
N ARG A 54 0.00 4.29 24.17
CA ARG A 54 -0.34 4.52 22.76
C ARG A 54 0.92 4.80 21.92
N GLY A 55 1.05 4.13 20.76
CA GLY A 55 2.13 4.39 19.81
C GLY A 55 3.44 3.63 20.05
N LYS A 56 3.46 2.63 20.95
CA LYS A 56 4.62 1.74 21.17
C LYS A 56 4.32 0.26 20.92
N CYS A 57 3.39 -0.03 20.03
CA CYS A 57 3.20 -1.39 19.56
C CYS A 57 2.82 -1.40 18.07
N ILE A 58 3.10 -2.51 17.41
CA ILE A 58 2.97 -2.72 15.97
C ILE A 58 2.14 -3.96 15.73
N ASP A 59 1.14 -3.80 14.86
CA ASP A 59 0.46 -4.90 14.19
C ASP A 59 0.88 -4.90 12.71
N LEU A 60 1.67 -5.90 12.32
CA LEU A 60 2.20 -6.06 10.97
C LEU A 60 1.55 -7.27 10.30
N ALA A 61 0.67 -7.04 9.33
CA ALA A 61 0.05 -8.09 8.54
C ALA A 61 0.77 -8.24 7.20
N PHE A 62 1.20 -9.45 6.87
CA PHE A 62 1.66 -9.79 5.53
C PHE A 62 0.48 -10.30 4.70
N ILE A 63 0.29 -9.77 3.50
CA ILE A 63 -0.53 -10.39 2.46
C ILE A 63 0.44 -11.03 1.45
N LEU A 64 0.41 -12.35 1.31
CA LEU A 64 1.32 -13.08 0.44
C LEU A 64 0.56 -13.70 -0.72
N ASP A 65 0.97 -13.31 -1.92
CA ASP A 65 0.64 -14.07 -3.12
C ASP A 65 1.28 -15.46 -3.04
N CYS A 66 0.45 -16.50 -3.20
CA CYS A 66 0.85 -17.91 -3.20
C CYS A 66 0.57 -18.62 -4.53
N THR A 67 0.60 -17.87 -5.63
CA THR A 67 0.51 -18.39 -7.00
C THR A 67 1.87 -18.88 -7.49
N GLY A 68 1.90 -19.61 -8.60
CA GLY A 68 3.05 -20.45 -9.00
C GLY A 68 4.41 -19.74 -9.09
N SER A 69 4.45 -18.46 -9.48
CA SER A 69 5.67 -17.66 -9.62
C SER A 69 6.30 -17.23 -8.28
N MET A 70 5.53 -17.28 -7.19
CA MET A 70 5.87 -16.60 -5.94
C MET A 70 6.74 -17.40 -4.96
N GLN A 71 7.07 -18.68 -5.25
CA GLN A 71 7.75 -19.56 -4.29
C GLN A 71 9.06 -18.97 -3.73
N LYS A 72 9.85 -18.29 -4.57
CA LYS A 72 11.13 -17.68 -4.16
C LYS A 72 10.92 -16.52 -3.17
N TYR A 73 9.86 -15.73 -3.34
CA TYR A 73 9.53 -14.63 -2.43
C TYR A 73 8.94 -15.15 -1.12
N ILE A 74 8.06 -16.15 -1.17
CA ILE A 74 7.54 -16.85 0.03
C ILE A 74 8.69 -17.40 0.87
N ASN A 75 9.66 -18.08 0.24
CA ASN A 75 10.84 -18.59 0.91
C ASN A 75 11.65 -17.46 1.57
N SER A 76 11.80 -16.32 0.90
CA SER A 76 12.52 -15.18 1.50
C SER A 76 11.77 -14.56 2.68
N VAL A 77 10.44 -14.39 2.62
CA VAL A 77 9.65 -13.94 3.78
C VAL A 77 9.85 -14.91 4.95
N ARG A 78 9.71 -16.22 4.70
CA ARG A 78 9.93 -17.26 5.70
C ARG A 78 11.30 -17.14 6.34
N ASP A 79 12.36 -17.09 5.54
CA ASP A 79 13.74 -17.12 6.05
C ASP A 79 14.13 -15.86 6.83
N HIS A 80 13.50 -14.72 6.53
CA HIS A 80 13.84 -13.44 7.14
C HIS A 80 12.85 -12.92 8.17
N ILE A 81 11.68 -13.55 8.38
CA ILE A 81 10.64 -13.01 9.26
C ILE A 81 11.13 -12.74 10.68
N THR A 82 11.95 -13.64 11.23
CA THR A 82 12.56 -13.46 12.56
C THR A 82 13.48 -12.25 12.59
N GLY A 83 14.36 -12.12 11.59
CA GLY A 83 15.28 -10.98 11.47
C GLY A 83 14.57 -9.65 11.27
N ILE A 84 13.50 -9.63 10.48
CA ILE A 84 12.62 -8.45 10.30
C ILE A 84 12.07 -8.01 11.66
N CYS A 85 11.48 -8.94 12.42
CA CYS A 85 10.91 -8.63 13.73
C CYS A 85 11.97 -8.16 14.74
N ASP A 86 13.14 -8.81 14.75
CA ASP A 86 14.23 -8.45 15.66
C ASP A 86 14.80 -7.06 15.37
N MET A 87 14.94 -6.69 14.10
CA MET A 87 15.41 -5.35 13.71
C MET A 87 14.38 -4.28 14.06
N ILE A 88 13.10 -4.52 13.77
CA ILE A 88 12.02 -3.61 14.16
C ILE A 88 12.02 -3.39 15.68
N ARG A 89 12.12 -4.49 16.46
CA ARG A 89 12.18 -4.41 17.92
C ARG A 89 13.40 -3.63 18.42
N GLY A 90 14.56 -3.89 17.83
CA GLY A 90 15.82 -3.26 18.21
C GLY A 90 15.88 -1.76 17.96
N GLU A 91 15.45 -1.31 16.78
CA GLU A 91 15.51 0.09 16.37
C GLU A 91 14.49 0.97 17.11
N GLU A 92 13.32 0.41 17.45
CA GLU A 92 12.23 1.16 18.10
C GLU A 92 12.21 0.95 19.63
N GLY A 93 13.13 0.17 20.17
CA GLY A 93 13.20 -0.13 21.60
C GLY A 93 11.98 -0.90 22.12
N LEU A 94 11.34 -1.69 21.26
CA LEU A 94 10.13 -2.47 21.53
C LEU A 94 10.49 -3.80 22.21
N ASN A 95 10.73 -3.72 23.51
CA ASN A 95 11.22 -4.83 24.32
C ASN A 95 10.11 -5.64 24.99
N GLY A 96 8.85 -5.18 24.91
CA GLY A 96 7.70 -5.89 25.45
C GLY A 96 7.35 -7.14 24.64
N PRO A 97 6.82 -8.18 25.29
CA PRO A 97 6.48 -9.44 24.62
C PRO A 97 5.46 -9.22 23.49
N ASP A 98 4.49 -8.34 23.71
CA ASP A 98 3.42 -8.03 22.77
C ASP A 98 3.66 -6.75 21.95
N ASP A 99 4.83 -6.12 22.02
CA ASP A 99 5.04 -4.86 21.30
C ASP A 99 4.98 -5.04 19.78
N VAL A 100 5.36 -6.21 19.25
CA VAL A 100 5.24 -6.53 17.83
C VAL A 100 4.42 -7.81 17.67
N LYS A 101 3.30 -7.72 16.94
CA LYS A 101 2.51 -8.87 16.52
C LYS A 101 2.48 -8.95 15.00
N VAL A 102 2.58 -10.18 14.50
CA VAL A 102 2.57 -10.47 13.07
C VAL A 102 1.41 -11.38 12.74
N ALA A 103 0.70 -11.06 11.65
CA ALA A 103 -0.29 -11.91 11.01
C ALA A 103 0.12 -12.20 9.57
N VAL A 104 -0.40 -13.29 9.01
CA VAL A 104 -0.19 -13.64 7.59
C VAL A 104 -1.53 -13.95 6.98
N VAL A 105 -1.89 -13.25 5.91
CA VAL A 105 -2.94 -13.64 4.98
C VAL A 105 -2.25 -14.11 3.72
N ASN A 106 -2.65 -15.25 3.18
CA ASN A 106 -2.10 -15.74 1.93
C ASN A 106 -3.23 -16.09 0.97
N TYR A 107 -3.13 -15.65 -0.27
CA TYR A 107 -4.16 -15.84 -1.29
C TYR A 107 -3.58 -16.56 -2.51
N ARG A 108 -4.47 -17.10 -3.34
CA ARG A 108 -4.15 -17.64 -4.66
C ARG A 108 -5.08 -17.01 -5.68
N ASP A 109 -5.91 -17.83 -6.31
CA ASP A 109 -6.82 -17.38 -7.32
C ASP A 109 -8.24 -17.89 -7.05
N HIS A 110 -9.22 -17.32 -7.72
CA HIS A 110 -10.57 -17.83 -7.75
C HIS A 110 -10.69 -19.00 -8.72
N PRO A 111 -11.71 -19.87 -8.52
CA PRO A 111 -12.11 -20.80 -9.55
C PRO A 111 -12.49 -20.06 -10.86
N PRO A 112 -12.10 -20.56 -12.04
CA PRO A 112 -11.52 -21.89 -12.28
C PRO A 112 -10.00 -21.97 -12.20
N GLN A 113 -9.26 -20.87 -12.01
CA GLN A 113 -7.79 -20.87 -12.04
C GLN A 113 -7.19 -21.62 -10.86
N ASP A 114 -7.79 -21.51 -9.67
CA ASP A 114 -7.47 -22.34 -8.52
C ASP A 114 -8.75 -22.97 -7.93
N SER A 115 -8.65 -24.24 -7.52
CA SER A 115 -9.77 -25.02 -6.96
C SER A 115 -9.53 -25.46 -5.51
N THR A 116 -8.44 -25.02 -4.89
CA THR A 116 -7.99 -25.40 -3.55
C THR A 116 -8.47 -24.41 -2.50
N TYR A 117 -8.14 -23.12 -2.64
CA TYR A 117 -8.59 -22.04 -1.77
C TYR A 117 -8.31 -20.68 -2.42
N VAL A 118 -9.15 -19.70 -2.13
CA VAL A 118 -8.94 -18.30 -2.54
C VAL A 118 -7.98 -17.61 -1.58
N TYR A 119 -8.25 -17.70 -0.27
CA TYR A 119 -7.34 -17.21 0.78
C TYR A 119 -7.35 -18.09 2.04
N LYS A 120 -6.30 -17.96 2.84
CA LYS A 120 -6.15 -18.48 4.20
C LYS A 120 -5.48 -17.42 5.08
N TYR A 121 -5.56 -17.57 6.39
CA TYR A 121 -4.89 -16.66 7.31
C TYR A 121 -4.35 -17.35 8.56
N HIS A 122 -3.32 -16.72 9.12
CA HIS A 122 -2.78 -16.92 10.45
C HIS A 122 -2.99 -15.62 11.25
N PRO A 123 -3.67 -15.68 12.42
CA PRO A 123 -3.99 -14.49 13.20
C PRO A 123 -2.74 -13.81 13.78
N PHE A 124 -2.91 -12.59 14.30
CA PHE A 124 -1.85 -11.85 14.97
C PHE A 124 -1.28 -12.62 16.15
N THR A 125 0.04 -12.76 16.18
CA THR A 125 0.77 -13.35 17.31
C THR A 125 2.11 -12.67 17.54
N SER A 126 2.56 -12.64 18.79
CA SER A 126 3.92 -12.27 19.18
C SER A 126 4.90 -13.46 19.12
N ASP A 127 4.39 -14.69 18.91
CA ASP A 127 5.18 -15.91 18.77
C ASP A 127 5.69 -16.07 17.33
N ILE A 128 6.79 -15.35 17.02
CA ILE A 128 7.39 -15.33 15.68
C ILE A 128 7.78 -16.72 15.16
N PRO A 129 8.29 -17.67 15.98
CA PRO A 129 8.48 -19.05 15.55
C PRO A 129 7.22 -19.73 14.98
N LYS A 130 6.02 -19.45 15.52
CA LYS A 130 4.76 -19.97 14.94
C LYS A 130 4.46 -19.36 13.57
N VAL A 131 4.72 -18.07 13.39
CA VAL A 131 4.59 -17.41 12.08
C VAL A 131 5.56 -18.04 11.07
N HIS A 132 6.80 -18.27 11.47
CA HIS A 132 7.79 -18.94 10.63
C HIS A 132 7.34 -20.35 10.22
N GLU A 133 6.80 -21.16 11.16
CA GLU A 133 6.29 -22.49 10.83
C GLU A 133 5.06 -22.44 9.92
N TYR A 134 4.17 -21.45 10.09
CA TYR A 134 3.06 -21.23 9.15
C TYR A 134 3.57 -20.93 7.74
N LEU A 135 4.54 -20.01 7.60
CA LEU A 135 5.16 -19.66 6.32
C LEU A 135 5.87 -20.85 5.66
N LYS A 136 6.51 -21.71 6.45
CA LYS A 136 7.14 -22.94 5.96
C LYS A 136 6.15 -23.92 5.35
N GLY A 137 4.89 -23.90 5.78
CA GLY A 137 3.82 -24.71 5.21
C GLY A 137 3.22 -24.16 3.90
N LEU A 138 3.58 -22.94 3.50
CA LEU A 138 3.05 -22.33 2.27
C LEU A 138 3.76 -22.86 1.03
N THR A 139 2.98 -23.19 0.01
CA THR A 139 3.46 -23.63 -1.31
C THR A 139 2.76 -22.82 -2.39
N ALA A 140 3.56 -22.23 -3.26
CA ALA A 140 3.13 -21.51 -4.45
C ALA A 140 2.53 -22.48 -5.48
N SER A 141 1.30 -22.22 -5.92
CA SER A 141 0.60 -22.99 -6.94
C SER A 141 -0.66 -22.25 -7.39
N GLY A 142 -1.24 -22.64 -8.52
CA GLY A 142 -2.41 -21.96 -9.09
C GLY A 142 -2.04 -20.72 -9.90
N GLY A 143 -3.05 -19.90 -10.16
CA GLY A 143 -3.03 -18.80 -11.13
C GLY A 143 -3.30 -19.29 -12.55
N GLY A 144 -3.17 -18.39 -13.54
CA GLY A 144 -3.11 -18.81 -14.95
C GLY A 144 -3.52 -17.76 -15.98
N ASP A 145 -4.43 -16.85 -15.63
CA ASP A 145 -4.92 -15.81 -16.53
C ASP A 145 -4.23 -14.45 -16.33
N GLY A 146 -3.37 -14.34 -15.30
CA GLY A 146 -2.47 -13.23 -15.07
C GLY A 146 -2.80 -12.50 -13.76
N PRO A 147 -3.94 -11.78 -13.68
CA PRO A 147 -4.42 -11.24 -12.42
C PRO A 147 -4.81 -12.35 -11.43
N GLU A 148 -4.84 -12.02 -10.14
CA GLU A 148 -5.02 -13.00 -9.06
C GLU A 148 -6.01 -12.48 -8.00
N ALA A 149 -6.31 -13.29 -6.97
CA ALA A 149 -7.28 -12.95 -5.91
C ALA A 149 -6.73 -11.95 -4.85
N VAL A 150 -5.99 -10.93 -5.27
CA VAL A 150 -5.41 -9.89 -4.41
C VAL A 150 -6.50 -9.21 -3.56
N THR A 151 -7.64 -8.89 -4.17
CA THR A 151 -8.76 -8.22 -3.49
C THR A 151 -9.30 -9.05 -2.33
N ALA A 152 -9.43 -10.37 -2.49
CA ALA A 152 -9.83 -11.28 -1.42
C ALA A 152 -8.79 -11.29 -0.28
N GLY A 153 -7.50 -11.32 -0.62
CA GLY A 153 -6.41 -11.19 0.36
C GLY A 153 -6.46 -9.86 1.14
N MET A 154 -6.71 -8.75 0.46
CA MET A 154 -6.90 -7.44 1.10
C MET A 154 -8.14 -7.42 2.00
N ALA A 155 -9.28 -7.95 1.54
CA ALA A 155 -10.52 -8.01 2.31
C ALA A 155 -10.35 -8.83 3.60
N ALA A 156 -9.67 -9.98 3.53
CA ALA A 156 -9.40 -10.84 4.66
C ALA A 156 -8.64 -10.14 5.79
N THR A 157 -7.78 -9.15 5.48
CA THR A 157 -7.13 -8.35 6.54
C THR A 157 -8.10 -7.48 7.35
N LEU A 158 -9.25 -7.13 6.77
CA LEU A 158 -10.29 -6.34 7.43
C LEU A 158 -11.34 -7.22 8.13
N THR A 159 -11.63 -8.41 7.58
CA THR A 159 -12.70 -9.29 8.09
C THR A 159 -12.22 -10.35 9.07
N GLU A 160 -11.00 -10.88 8.90
CA GLU A 160 -10.49 -12.00 9.69
C GLU A 160 -9.58 -11.57 10.84
N LEU A 161 -8.81 -10.50 10.66
CA LEU A 161 -7.80 -10.08 11.64
C LEU A 161 -8.39 -9.17 12.73
N GLU A 162 -7.88 -9.33 13.94
CA GLU A 162 -8.24 -8.50 15.11
C GLU A 162 -7.12 -7.49 15.39
N TRP A 163 -7.36 -6.23 15.04
CA TRP A 163 -6.37 -5.16 15.14
C TRP A 163 -6.38 -4.53 16.53
N ARG A 164 -5.21 -4.29 17.14
CA ARG A 164 -5.13 -3.56 18.41
C ARG A 164 -5.33 -2.08 18.20
N ARG A 165 -6.19 -1.41 18.98
CA ARG A 165 -6.51 0.02 18.79
C ARG A 165 -5.28 0.91 18.87
N GLU A 166 -4.40 0.65 19.82
CA GLU A 166 -3.25 1.46 20.18
C GLU A 166 -1.97 1.20 19.38
N ALA A 167 -1.98 0.17 18.52
CA ALA A 167 -0.86 -0.20 17.67
C ALA A 167 -0.78 0.64 16.38
N ALA A 168 0.44 0.85 15.88
CA ALA A 168 0.67 1.21 14.48
C ALA A 168 0.29 -0.01 13.61
N LYS A 169 -0.62 0.19 12.64
CA LYS A 169 -1.22 -0.89 11.84
C LYS A 169 -0.72 -0.83 10.43
N MET A 170 -0.09 -1.91 9.98
CA MET A 170 0.55 -1.95 8.68
C MET A 170 0.22 -3.25 7.97
N VAL A 171 -0.06 -3.14 6.67
CA VAL A 171 -0.20 -4.25 5.75
C VAL A 171 0.95 -4.19 4.77
N VAL A 172 1.61 -5.32 4.53
CA VAL A 172 2.64 -5.48 3.50
C VAL A 172 2.16 -6.54 2.52
N LEU A 173 1.73 -6.12 1.33
CA LEU A 173 1.46 -7.03 0.22
C LEU A 173 2.75 -7.39 -0.49
N VAL A 174 3.00 -8.68 -0.74
CA VAL A 174 4.11 -9.17 -1.58
C VAL A 174 3.48 -9.93 -2.75
N ALA A 175 3.59 -9.37 -3.96
CA ALA A 175 2.93 -9.92 -5.15
C ALA A 175 3.65 -9.52 -6.45
N ASP A 176 3.51 -10.36 -7.49
CA ASP A 176 3.95 -10.09 -8.86
C ASP A 176 2.80 -9.93 -9.86
N ALA A 177 1.54 -10.05 -9.40
CA ALA A 177 0.34 -9.89 -10.21
C ALA A 177 -0.67 -8.86 -9.61
N PRO A 178 -1.49 -8.21 -10.45
CA PRO A 178 -2.56 -7.32 -10.01
C PRO A 178 -3.85 -8.06 -9.60
N PRO A 179 -4.80 -7.39 -8.92
CA PRO A 179 -6.15 -7.93 -8.73
C PRO A 179 -6.92 -8.07 -10.05
N HIS A 180 -7.83 -9.03 -10.11
CA HIS A 180 -8.87 -9.08 -11.13
C HIS A 180 -9.69 -7.78 -11.21
N GLY A 181 -10.18 -7.50 -12.41
CA GLY A 181 -11.16 -6.43 -12.66
C GLY A 181 -10.55 -5.05 -12.89
N ILE A 182 -9.23 -4.89 -12.87
CA ILE A 182 -8.57 -3.60 -13.17
C ILE A 182 -8.33 -3.37 -14.67
N GLY A 183 -8.85 -4.26 -15.54
CA GLY A 183 -8.78 -4.12 -16.99
C GLY A 183 -7.50 -4.66 -17.62
N GLU A 184 -6.79 -5.58 -16.98
CA GLU A 184 -5.63 -6.25 -17.57
C GLU A 184 -6.01 -7.15 -18.74
N GLY A 185 -5.08 -7.30 -19.69
CA GLY A 185 -5.18 -8.31 -20.72
C GLY A 185 -5.06 -9.72 -20.12
N GLY A 186 -5.83 -10.68 -20.63
CA GLY A 186 -5.81 -12.06 -20.15
C GLY A 186 -6.84 -12.36 -19.06
N ASP A 187 -7.27 -11.35 -18.28
CA ASP A 187 -8.20 -11.50 -17.16
C ASP A 187 -9.51 -12.21 -17.54
N GLN A 188 -9.75 -13.37 -16.94
CA GLN A 188 -10.97 -14.16 -17.13
C GLN A 188 -12.06 -13.76 -16.11
N ILE A 189 -11.72 -13.02 -15.06
CA ILE A 189 -12.63 -12.55 -13.99
C ILE A 189 -12.76 -11.02 -14.04
N LYS A 190 -13.14 -10.52 -15.21
CA LYS A 190 -13.22 -9.07 -15.53
C LYS A 190 -14.11 -8.23 -14.62
N GLY A 191 -15.03 -8.86 -13.88
CA GLY A 191 -15.85 -8.16 -12.90
C GLY A 191 -15.04 -7.68 -11.70
N GLY A 192 -13.87 -8.28 -11.44
CA GLY A 192 -13.17 -8.21 -10.17
C GLY A 192 -13.62 -9.31 -9.21
N ASP A 193 -13.36 -9.13 -7.92
CA ASP A 193 -13.63 -10.12 -6.87
C ASP A 193 -15.07 -10.69 -6.91
N PRO A 194 -15.25 -12.01 -7.07
CA PRO A 194 -16.56 -12.64 -7.13
C PRO A 194 -17.44 -12.44 -5.89
N ASP A 195 -16.84 -12.22 -4.72
CA ASP A 195 -17.57 -12.03 -3.45
C ASP A 195 -18.05 -10.59 -3.26
N GLY A 196 -17.80 -9.70 -4.23
CA GLY A 196 -18.31 -8.34 -4.27
C GLY A 196 -17.42 -7.32 -3.56
N HIS A 197 -16.23 -7.73 -3.13
CA HIS A 197 -15.23 -6.82 -2.59
C HIS A 197 -14.65 -5.93 -3.69
N ASP A 198 -14.34 -4.68 -3.35
CA ASP A 198 -13.67 -3.73 -4.23
C ASP A 198 -12.40 -3.20 -3.56
N PRO A 199 -11.24 -3.27 -4.21
CA PRO A 199 -9.96 -2.90 -3.59
C PRO A 199 -9.83 -1.40 -3.31
N LEU A 200 -10.53 -0.52 -4.05
CA LEU A 200 -10.56 0.92 -3.74
C LEU A 200 -11.38 1.19 -2.47
N VAL A 201 -12.48 0.46 -2.29
CA VAL A 201 -13.28 0.51 -1.05
C VAL A 201 -12.45 0.00 0.13
N ILE A 202 -11.73 -1.10 -0.04
CA ILE A 202 -10.83 -1.65 1.00
C ILE A 202 -9.73 -0.64 1.35
N ALA A 203 -9.05 -0.05 0.36
CA ALA A 203 -7.99 0.92 0.59
C ALA A 203 -8.48 2.17 1.34
N ARG A 204 -9.65 2.72 0.97
CA ARG A 204 -10.26 3.82 1.74
C ARG A 204 -10.62 3.40 3.15
N THR A 205 -11.14 2.18 3.32
CA THR A 205 -11.45 1.65 4.65
C THR A 205 -10.18 1.51 5.51
N MET A 206 -9.08 1.00 4.94
CA MET A 206 -7.77 0.94 5.59
C MET A 206 -7.29 2.34 6.01
N ALA A 207 -7.31 3.32 5.09
CA ALA A 207 -6.91 4.70 5.37
C ALA A 207 -7.73 5.35 6.50
N GLN A 208 -9.07 5.21 6.46
CA GLN A 208 -9.98 5.69 7.51
C GLN A 208 -9.72 5.02 8.88
N ASN A 209 -9.13 3.83 8.87
CA ASN A 209 -8.82 3.05 10.07
C ASN A 209 -7.37 3.15 10.53
N GLY A 210 -6.56 3.98 9.86
CA GLY A 210 -5.14 4.12 10.16
C GLY A 210 -4.33 2.83 9.93
N ILE A 211 -4.75 2.04 8.94
CA ILE A 211 -4.03 0.87 8.44
C ILE A 211 -3.27 1.33 7.19
N THR A 212 -1.94 1.39 7.28
CA THR A 212 -1.08 1.77 6.15
C THR A 212 -0.80 0.56 5.27
N PHE A 213 -0.95 0.69 3.95
CA PHE A 213 -0.72 -0.39 2.99
C PHE A 213 0.58 -0.16 2.22
N PHE A 214 1.53 -1.08 2.36
CA PHE A 214 2.76 -1.15 1.58
C PHE A 214 2.63 -2.23 0.51
N MET A 215 3.05 -1.90 -0.70
CA MET A 215 3.18 -2.87 -1.78
C MET A 215 4.65 -3.19 -1.97
N VAL A 216 5.01 -4.46 -1.89
CA VAL A 216 6.28 -4.98 -2.30
C VAL A 216 6.09 -5.61 -3.68
N ALA A 217 6.53 -4.90 -4.71
CA ALA A 217 6.34 -5.24 -6.10
C ALA A 217 7.44 -6.19 -6.58
N CYS A 218 7.08 -7.42 -6.90
CA CYS A 218 8.01 -8.43 -7.40
C CYS A 218 8.27 -8.21 -8.90
N GLU A 219 9.38 -7.55 -9.21
CA GLU A 219 9.79 -7.16 -10.56
C GLU A 219 10.66 -8.23 -11.25
N ASP A 220 10.67 -8.31 -12.58
CA ASP A 220 10.00 -7.43 -13.56
C ASP A 220 8.57 -7.84 -13.94
N THR A 221 8.06 -8.91 -13.33
CA THR A 221 6.77 -9.51 -13.70
C THR A 221 5.59 -8.55 -13.47
N LEU A 222 5.55 -7.87 -12.32
CA LEU A 222 4.47 -6.92 -12.03
C LEU A 222 4.39 -5.78 -13.05
N SER A 223 5.53 -5.21 -13.43
CA SER A 223 5.56 -4.09 -14.40
C SER A 223 5.34 -4.51 -15.85
N GLY A 224 5.23 -5.82 -16.12
CA GLY A 224 4.75 -6.36 -17.39
C GLY A 224 3.25 -6.16 -17.62
N TYR A 225 2.47 -5.97 -16.54
CA TYR A 225 1.04 -5.65 -16.61
C TYR A 225 0.80 -4.18 -16.97
N SER A 226 -0.31 -3.91 -17.65
CA SER A 226 -0.58 -2.60 -18.24
C SER A 226 -0.95 -1.55 -17.20
N HIS A 227 -1.71 -1.95 -16.17
CA HIS A 227 -2.34 -1.08 -15.19
C HIS A 227 -1.84 -1.34 -13.76
N ALA A 228 -1.23 -2.50 -13.48
CA ALA A 228 -0.80 -2.92 -12.14
C ALA A 228 0.02 -1.86 -11.38
N VAL A 229 1.04 -1.26 -12.00
CA VAL A 229 1.91 -0.28 -11.34
C VAL A 229 1.13 0.97 -10.92
N ASP A 230 0.30 1.52 -11.82
CA ASP A 230 -0.50 2.72 -11.52
C ASP A 230 -1.56 2.42 -10.44
N PHE A 231 -2.13 1.22 -10.50
CA PHE A 231 -3.12 0.76 -9.53
C PHE A 231 -2.52 0.64 -8.12
N PHE A 232 -1.41 -0.09 -7.96
CA PHE A 232 -0.79 -0.25 -6.64
C PHE A 232 -0.21 1.05 -6.09
N GLN A 233 0.33 1.94 -6.95
CA GLN A 233 0.72 3.29 -6.54
C GLN A 233 -0.48 4.05 -5.96
N ALA A 234 -1.66 3.98 -6.59
CA ALA A 234 -2.87 4.59 -6.06
C ALA A 234 -3.28 4.04 -4.69
N ILE A 235 -3.30 2.71 -4.52
CA ILE A 235 -3.64 2.05 -3.25
C ILE A 235 -2.67 2.47 -2.12
N CYS A 236 -1.36 2.46 -2.40
CA CYS A 236 -0.34 2.92 -1.46
C CYS A 236 -0.57 4.39 -1.09
N ASN A 237 -0.78 5.27 -2.08
CA ASN A 237 -1.00 6.70 -1.84
C ASN A 237 -2.25 6.97 -0.97
N MET A 238 -3.35 6.24 -1.22
CA MET A 238 -4.60 6.38 -0.45
C MET A 238 -4.42 6.06 1.03
N THR A 239 -3.58 5.07 1.33
CA THR A 239 -3.27 4.64 2.70
C THR A 239 -1.98 5.27 3.25
N SER A 240 -1.34 6.14 2.46
CA SER A 240 -0.05 6.78 2.76
C SER A 240 1.10 5.81 3.01
N GLY A 241 1.01 4.61 2.43
CA GLY A 241 2.14 3.71 2.27
C GLY A 241 2.91 3.99 0.98
N VAL A 242 3.82 3.07 0.65
CA VAL A 242 4.74 3.21 -0.48
C VAL A 242 4.79 1.89 -1.25
N MET A 243 4.95 1.98 -2.57
CA MET A 243 5.23 0.85 -3.43
C MET A 243 6.75 0.67 -3.58
N LEU A 244 7.22 -0.53 -3.28
CA LEU A 244 8.63 -0.88 -3.12
C LEU A 244 8.99 -1.90 -4.21
N PRO A 245 9.65 -1.48 -5.30
CA PRO A 245 10.07 -2.40 -6.35
C PRO A 245 11.19 -3.32 -5.86
N LEU A 246 10.98 -4.62 -5.96
CA LEU A 246 11.96 -5.66 -5.65
C LEU A 246 12.35 -6.44 -6.89
N THR A 247 13.63 -6.31 -7.25
CA THR A 247 14.29 -7.16 -8.24
C THR A 247 14.56 -8.57 -7.71
N THR A 248 15.02 -8.66 -6.46
CA THR A 248 15.46 -9.90 -5.84
C THR A 248 14.82 -10.08 -4.48
N ALA A 249 14.67 -11.35 -4.09
CA ALA A 249 14.07 -11.69 -2.82
C ALA A 249 14.98 -11.33 -1.62
N ASP A 250 16.27 -11.10 -1.83
CA ASP A 250 17.24 -10.79 -0.76
C ASP A 250 17.08 -9.37 -0.21
N LEU A 251 16.56 -8.44 -1.02
CA LEU A 251 16.31 -7.06 -0.60
C LEU A 251 15.00 -6.90 0.20
N LEU A 252 14.14 -7.92 0.17
CA LEU A 252 12.80 -7.92 0.75
C LEU A 252 12.79 -7.47 2.21
N ALA A 253 13.61 -8.09 3.04
CA ALA A 253 13.63 -7.86 4.46
C ALA A 253 14.07 -6.42 4.83
N THR A 254 15.15 -5.93 4.22
CA THR A 254 15.64 -4.56 4.45
C THR A 254 14.60 -3.53 4.03
N THR A 255 13.95 -3.76 2.88
CA THR A 255 12.89 -2.91 2.36
C THR A 255 11.68 -2.86 3.29
N ILE A 256 11.18 -4.02 3.76
CA ILE A 256 10.07 -4.09 4.72
C ILE A 256 10.41 -3.35 6.01
N VAL A 257 11.59 -3.62 6.58
CA VAL A 257 12.01 -3.03 7.85
C VAL A 257 12.12 -1.53 7.74
N GLY A 258 12.75 -1.03 6.67
CA GLY A 258 12.84 0.40 6.44
C GLY A 258 11.46 1.08 6.37
N SER A 259 10.52 0.50 5.62
CA SER A 259 9.18 1.07 5.48
C SER A 259 8.37 1.05 6.77
N VAL A 260 8.48 -0.03 7.57
CA VAL A 260 7.85 -0.12 8.88
C VAL A 260 8.40 0.95 9.83
N LEU A 261 9.71 1.11 9.88
CA LEU A 261 10.38 2.06 10.77
C LEU A 261 10.09 3.52 10.38
N GLU A 262 10.07 3.83 9.08
CA GLU A 262 9.62 5.13 8.58
C GLU A 262 8.16 5.39 8.97
N ASN A 263 7.27 4.41 8.79
CA ASN A 263 5.85 4.57 9.14
C ASN A 263 5.65 4.83 10.64
N MET A 264 6.48 4.27 11.51
CA MET A 264 6.41 4.56 12.94
C MET A 264 6.73 6.03 13.27
N ASP A 265 7.73 6.61 12.61
CA ASP A 265 8.02 8.04 12.76
C ASP A 265 6.84 8.89 12.25
N MET A 266 6.19 8.45 11.17
CA MET A 266 4.97 9.09 10.64
C MET A 266 3.78 8.99 11.58
N GLU A 267 3.51 7.81 12.15
CA GLU A 267 2.43 7.60 13.12
C GLU A 267 2.58 8.48 14.36
N ARG A 268 3.81 8.63 14.85
CA ARG A 268 4.10 9.55 15.95
C ARG A 268 3.75 10.99 15.56
N LEU A 269 4.20 11.46 14.40
CA LEU A 269 3.93 12.82 13.95
C LEU A 269 2.44 13.06 13.71
N ILE A 270 1.73 12.12 13.08
CA ILE A 270 0.26 12.18 12.91
C ILE A 270 -0.44 12.25 14.28
N GLY A 271 0.03 11.49 15.28
CA GLY A 271 -0.50 11.55 16.64
C GLY A 271 -0.25 12.89 17.34
N GLU A 272 0.87 13.54 17.05
CA GLU A 272 1.24 14.84 17.63
C GLU A 272 0.49 16.03 16.99
N ILE A 273 0.41 16.09 15.65
CA ILE A 273 -0.04 17.30 14.91
C ILE A 273 -1.21 17.04 13.95
N GLY A 274 -1.64 15.79 13.78
CA GLY A 274 -2.62 15.41 12.77
C GLY A 274 -3.98 16.10 12.93
N VAL A 275 -4.43 16.33 14.16
CA VAL A 275 -5.70 17.05 14.43
C VAL A 275 -5.66 18.48 13.86
N GLU A 276 -4.55 19.17 14.09
CA GLU A 276 -4.34 20.56 13.68
C GLU A 276 -4.24 20.67 12.16
N VAL A 277 -3.50 19.74 11.55
CA VAL A 277 -3.34 19.63 10.09
C VAL A 277 -4.69 19.39 9.42
N ALA A 278 -5.49 18.45 9.94
CA ALA A 278 -6.80 18.16 9.38
C ALA A 278 -7.80 19.32 9.53
N GLN A 279 -7.78 20.00 10.67
CA GLN A 279 -8.61 21.19 10.87
C GLN A 279 -8.23 22.30 9.89
N ARG A 280 -6.94 22.46 9.58
CA ARG A 280 -6.46 23.44 8.61
C ARG A 280 -6.92 23.12 7.19
N ILE A 281 -6.86 21.85 6.80
CA ILE A 281 -7.36 21.38 5.49
C ILE A 281 -8.87 21.64 5.38
N ARG A 282 -9.64 21.30 6.43
CA ARG A 282 -11.08 21.61 6.50
C ARG A 282 -11.40 23.08 6.31
N GLN A 283 -10.60 23.98 6.87
CA GLN A 283 -10.78 25.42 6.72
C GLN A 283 -10.51 25.92 5.29
N LYS A 284 -9.58 25.28 4.56
CA LYS A 284 -9.29 25.58 3.16
C LYS A 284 -10.25 24.88 2.18
N GLY A 285 -11.05 23.94 2.68
CA GLY A 285 -11.92 23.04 1.90
C GLY A 285 -11.20 21.73 1.61
N GLU A 286 -11.84 20.59 1.85
CA GLU A 286 -11.21 19.25 1.75
C GLU A 286 -10.97 18.82 0.28
N THR A 287 -9.97 19.43 -0.36
CA THR A 287 -9.54 19.13 -1.75
C THR A 287 -8.08 18.68 -1.80
N MET A 288 -7.66 18.01 -2.86
CA MET A 288 -6.24 17.63 -3.02
C MET A 288 -5.31 18.86 -3.05
N GLU A 289 -5.76 19.98 -3.61
CA GLU A 289 -5.03 21.25 -3.61
C GLU A 289 -4.81 21.77 -2.18
N SER A 290 -5.83 21.70 -1.33
CA SER A 290 -5.71 22.08 0.08
C SER A 290 -4.73 21.19 0.86
N VAL A 291 -4.69 19.89 0.55
CA VAL A 291 -3.74 18.94 1.16
C VAL A 291 -2.33 19.32 0.76
N GLU A 292 -2.09 19.61 -0.52
CA GLU A 292 -0.78 19.98 -1.03
C GLU A 292 -0.26 21.28 -0.39
N GLU A 293 -1.10 22.32 -0.34
CA GLU A 293 -0.72 23.58 0.32
C GLU A 293 -0.40 23.39 1.81
N VAL A 294 -1.25 22.65 2.53
CA VAL A 294 -1.03 22.40 3.96
C VAL A 294 0.19 21.49 4.19
N ALA A 295 0.47 20.56 3.28
CA ALA A 295 1.67 19.74 3.33
C ALA A 295 2.95 20.57 3.16
N GLN A 296 2.95 21.57 2.27
CA GLN A 296 4.08 22.51 2.12
C GLN A 296 4.27 23.35 3.39
N GLU A 297 3.19 23.94 3.93
CA GLU A 297 3.23 24.69 5.21
C GLU A 297 3.74 23.78 6.36
N LEU A 298 3.31 22.53 6.39
CA LEU A 298 3.72 21.54 7.40
C LEU A 298 5.20 21.18 7.27
N HIS A 299 5.67 20.93 6.04
CA HIS A 299 7.05 20.58 5.75
C HIS A 299 8.00 21.68 6.23
N GLU A 300 7.76 22.94 5.86
CA GLU A 300 8.56 24.09 6.32
C GLU A 300 8.64 24.17 7.85
N ARG A 301 7.51 23.96 8.54
CA ARG A 301 7.47 23.97 10.01
C ARG A 301 8.25 22.84 10.64
N LEU A 302 8.17 21.63 10.08
CA LEU A 302 8.89 20.48 10.60
C LEU A 302 10.40 20.59 10.32
N LEU A 303 10.80 21.20 9.19
CA LEU A 303 12.19 21.58 8.95
C LEU A 303 12.69 22.58 9.99
N LEU A 304 11.91 23.61 10.32
CA LEU A 304 12.26 24.58 11.37
C LEU A 304 12.34 23.96 12.77
N ARG A 305 11.57 22.89 13.03
CA ARG A 305 11.66 22.08 14.25
C ARG A 305 12.89 21.16 14.25
N ASN A 306 13.66 21.11 13.16
CA ASN A 306 14.73 20.15 12.93
C ASN A 306 14.23 18.71 13.12
N GLU A 307 13.02 18.44 12.62
CA GLU A 307 12.37 17.13 12.70
C GLU A 307 13.05 16.18 11.71
N GLN A 308 13.47 15.03 12.22
CA GLN A 308 14.15 14.00 11.45
C GLN A 308 13.35 12.72 11.47
N THR A 309 13.29 12.07 10.32
CA THR A 309 12.54 10.82 10.12
C THR A 309 13.44 9.80 9.44
N LYS A 310 13.19 8.53 9.71
CA LYS A 310 13.81 7.45 8.94
C LYS A 310 13.26 7.49 7.51
N GLN A 311 14.15 7.33 6.55
CA GLN A 311 13.82 7.31 5.12
C GLN A 311 14.41 6.07 4.49
N VAL A 312 13.57 5.40 3.70
CA VAL A 312 14.01 4.38 2.76
C VAL A 312 14.28 5.05 1.42
N HIS A 313 15.55 5.26 1.10
CA HIS A 313 15.93 5.69 -0.25
C HIS A 313 15.72 4.52 -1.21
N LEU A 314 14.68 4.65 -2.02
CA LEU A 314 14.34 3.68 -3.06
C LEU A 314 14.92 4.18 -4.38
N PRO A 315 15.52 3.30 -5.19
CA PRO A 315 15.93 3.68 -6.52
C PRO A 315 14.72 4.13 -7.34
N GLU A 316 14.89 5.13 -8.22
CA GLU A 316 13.87 5.48 -9.19
C GLU A 316 13.77 4.38 -10.26
N VAL A 317 12.84 3.46 -10.03
CA VAL A 317 12.66 2.26 -10.84
C VAL A 317 11.66 2.43 -11.96
N TYR A 318 10.61 3.24 -11.75
CA TYR A 318 9.54 3.41 -12.72
C TYR A 318 9.78 4.64 -13.60
N ALA A 319 9.65 4.48 -14.92
CA ALA A 319 9.78 5.57 -15.86
C ALA A 319 8.62 6.56 -15.66
N PRO A 320 8.89 7.85 -15.40
CA PRO A 320 7.83 8.84 -15.22
C PRO A 320 7.06 9.03 -16.52
N HIS A 321 5.72 9.01 -16.43
CA HIS A 321 4.86 9.26 -17.58
C HIS A 321 3.58 10.00 -17.15
N GLU A 322 3.14 10.96 -17.95
CA GLU A 322 1.95 11.78 -17.63
C GLU A 322 0.66 10.94 -17.57
N ASN A 323 0.50 9.95 -18.45
CA ASN A 323 -0.62 9.01 -18.37
C ASN A 323 -0.59 8.19 -17.08
N ALA A 324 0.59 7.76 -16.60
CA ALA A 324 0.70 7.03 -15.34
C ALA A 324 0.22 7.89 -14.15
N LYS A 325 0.66 9.16 -14.09
CA LYS A 325 0.18 10.12 -13.07
C LYS A 325 -1.34 10.32 -13.12
N LYS A 326 -1.92 10.44 -14.33
CA LYS A 326 -3.37 10.55 -14.53
C LYS A 326 -4.11 9.29 -14.11
N ASN A 327 -3.56 8.10 -14.41
CA ASN A 327 -4.14 6.82 -14.00
C ASN A 327 -4.18 6.69 -12.48
N VAL A 328 -3.07 7.01 -11.79
CA VAL A 328 -3.01 7.03 -10.32
C VAL A 328 -4.11 7.93 -9.75
N SER A 329 -4.25 9.16 -10.25
CA SER A 329 -5.32 10.07 -9.83
C SER A 329 -6.71 9.52 -10.13
N THR A 330 -6.90 8.89 -11.30
CA THR A 330 -8.18 8.28 -11.70
C THR A 330 -8.59 7.15 -10.76
N TRP A 331 -7.66 6.27 -10.38
CA TRP A 331 -7.90 5.22 -9.40
C TRP A 331 -8.25 5.78 -8.03
N MET A 332 -7.49 6.77 -7.55
CA MET A 332 -7.70 7.37 -6.22
C MET A 332 -9.09 8.04 -6.11
N ASN A 333 -9.56 8.66 -7.20
CA ASN A 333 -10.80 9.42 -7.20
C ASN A 333 -12.05 8.59 -7.52
N ALA A 334 -11.89 7.38 -8.05
CA ALA A 334 -13.00 6.52 -8.40
C ALA A 334 -13.66 5.86 -7.17
N GLN A 335 -14.98 5.68 -7.21
CA GLN A 335 -15.70 5.00 -6.14
C GLN A 335 -15.47 3.48 -6.22
N TYR A 336 -15.53 2.89 -7.41
CA TYR A 336 -15.23 1.48 -7.63
C TYR A 336 -14.24 1.32 -8.78
N ILE A 337 -13.56 0.17 -8.86
CA ILE A 337 -12.65 -0.11 -9.97
C ILE A 337 -13.38 -0.02 -11.32
N GLY A 338 -14.66 -0.41 -11.36
CA GLY A 338 -15.51 -0.33 -12.56
C GLY A 338 -15.73 1.10 -13.08
N ASP A 339 -15.64 2.11 -12.21
CA ASP A 339 -15.76 3.52 -12.60
C ASP A 339 -14.43 4.07 -13.17
N ALA A 340 -13.31 3.57 -12.66
CA ALA A 340 -11.98 3.96 -13.08
C ALA A 340 -11.58 3.33 -14.42
N VAL A 341 -11.79 2.02 -14.59
CA VAL A 341 -11.29 1.23 -15.73
C VAL A 341 -11.52 1.88 -17.10
N PRO A 342 -12.73 2.40 -17.44
CA PRO A 342 -12.97 3.04 -18.74
C PRO A 342 -12.13 4.30 -19.01
N ASN A 343 -11.59 4.91 -17.94
CA ASN A 343 -10.85 6.16 -17.98
C ASN A 343 -9.33 5.96 -17.85
N ILE A 344 -8.87 4.72 -17.66
CA ILE A 344 -7.45 4.39 -17.58
C ILE A 344 -6.80 4.50 -18.95
N LEU A 345 -5.71 5.26 -19.00
CA LEU A 345 -4.96 5.57 -20.20
C LEU A 345 -3.84 4.54 -20.38
N HIS A 346 -3.65 4.10 -21.63
CA HIS A 346 -2.46 3.31 -21.97
C HIS A 346 -1.18 4.10 -21.69
N VAL A 347 -0.23 3.47 -21.02
CA VAL A 347 1.11 4.04 -20.77
C VAL A 347 2.09 3.42 -21.76
N PRO A 348 2.56 4.20 -22.76
CA PRO A 348 3.45 3.68 -23.79
C PRO A 348 4.84 3.39 -23.25
N GLY A 349 5.51 2.42 -23.87
CA GLY A 349 6.89 2.06 -23.54
C GLY A 349 7.01 1.10 -22.37
N LYS A 350 8.24 0.91 -21.89
CA LYS A 350 8.52 0.04 -20.74
C LYS A 350 8.29 0.82 -19.45
N ARG A 351 7.66 0.16 -18.48
CA ARG A 351 7.39 0.72 -17.15
C ARG A 351 8.66 0.91 -16.31
N LEU A 352 9.64 0.03 -16.47
CA LEU A 352 10.91 0.10 -15.74
C LEU A 352 11.94 0.99 -16.47
N THR A 353 12.71 1.76 -15.70
CA THR A 353 13.81 2.57 -16.22
C THR A 353 14.89 1.68 -16.84
N GLU A 354 15.59 2.23 -17.83
CA GLU A 354 16.66 1.51 -18.52
C GLU A 354 17.84 1.19 -17.59
N LYS A 355 18.15 2.09 -16.64
CA LYS A 355 19.15 1.88 -15.58
C LYS A 355 18.81 0.64 -14.77
N PHE A 356 17.57 0.58 -14.26
CA PHE A 356 17.09 -0.54 -13.47
C PHE A 356 17.07 -1.84 -14.26
N ARG A 357 16.59 -1.80 -15.51
CA ARG A 357 16.55 -2.97 -16.38
C ARG A 357 17.94 -3.55 -16.61
N ARG A 358 18.95 -2.72 -16.94
CA ARG A 358 20.33 -3.18 -17.16
C ARG A 358 20.94 -3.80 -15.90
N GLN A 359 20.71 -3.18 -14.75
CA GLN A 359 21.19 -3.68 -13.47
C GLN A 359 20.57 -5.04 -13.12
N ASN A 360 19.29 -5.27 -13.48
CA ASN A 360 18.62 -6.54 -13.28
C ASN A 360 19.17 -7.67 -14.19
N TYR A 361 19.55 -7.35 -15.43
CA TYR A 361 20.17 -8.32 -16.36
C TYR A 361 21.65 -8.60 -16.07
N SER A 362 22.40 -7.65 -15.52
CA SER A 362 23.81 -7.84 -15.14
C SER A 362 23.97 -8.59 -13.81
N ALA A 363 23.00 -8.44 -12.92
CA ALA A 363 22.93 -9.08 -11.61
C ALA A 363 22.46 -10.54 -11.72
N GLY A 364 23.02 -11.34 -12.63
CA GLY A 364 22.78 -12.79 -12.69
C GLY A 364 23.11 -13.45 -11.34
N PHE A 365 22.15 -13.50 -10.42
CA PHE A 365 22.36 -13.92 -9.04
C PHE A 365 21.57 -15.18 -8.74
N GLY A 366 22.32 -16.20 -8.33
CA GLY A 366 21.79 -17.37 -7.67
C GLY A 366 21.45 -17.02 -6.22
N TYR A 367 20.22 -17.32 -5.83
CA TYR A 367 19.78 -17.31 -4.44
C TYR A 367 20.69 -18.24 -3.61
N VAL A 368 21.32 -17.68 -2.57
CA VAL A 368 22.00 -18.44 -1.53
C VAL A 368 21.11 -18.36 -0.28
N PRO A 369 20.44 -19.45 0.12
CA PRO A 369 19.63 -19.45 1.34
C PRO A 369 20.46 -18.97 2.55
N GLY A 370 19.96 -17.97 3.27
CA GLY A 370 20.60 -17.44 4.48
C GLY A 370 21.51 -16.21 4.29
N GLY A 371 21.29 -15.41 3.24
CA GLY A 371 21.92 -14.10 3.10
C GLY A 371 21.78 -13.26 4.39
N ARG A 372 22.89 -12.81 4.96
CA ARG A 372 22.88 -12.06 6.22
C ARG A 372 22.36 -10.65 5.97
N LEU A 373 21.34 -10.27 6.72
CA LEU A 373 20.99 -8.86 6.95
C LEU A 373 22.22 -8.10 7.45
N PRO A 374 22.36 -6.80 7.12
CA PRO A 374 23.50 -6.01 7.58
C PRO A 374 23.63 -6.11 9.11
N PRO A 375 24.86 -6.27 9.64
CA PRO A 375 25.04 -6.50 11.06
C PRO A 375 24.57 -5.28 11.87
N ARG A 376 23.79 -5.56 12.93
CA ARG A 376 23.46 -4.63 14.01
C ARG A 376 24.72 -3.87 14.43
N LYS A 377 24.68 -2.53 14.48
CA LYS A 377 25.73 -1.75 15.15
C LYS A 377 25.69 -2.08 16.64
N VAL A 378 26.50 -3.06 17.05
CA VAL A 378 26.77 -3.33 18.46
C VAL A 378 27.76 -2.27 18.92
N SER A 379 27.37 -1.45 19.88
CA SER A 379 28.29 -0.59 20.61
C SER A 379 29.46 -1.44 21.14
N ALA A 380 30.67 -1.10 20.72
CA ALA A 380 31.86 -1.88 21.03
C ALA A 380 32.07 -2.02 22.55
N PRO A 381 32.56 -3.18 23.04
CA PRO A 381 32.88 -3.36 24.44
C PRO A 381 34.09 -2.51 24.84
N ILE A 382 33.97 -1.85 25.98
CA ILE A 382 35.02 -1.04 26.61
C ILE A 382 36.16 -1.97 27.03
N SER A 383 37.32 -1.83 26.40
CA SER A 383 38.58 -2.46 26.85
C SER A 383 39.09 -1.78 28.14
N PRO A 384 39.75 -2.53 29.05
CA PRO A 384 40.18 -1.99 30.34
C PRO A 384 41.36 -1.02 30.19
N ALA A 385 41.29 0.09 30.90
CA ALA A 385 42.29 1.16 30.88
C ALA A 385 43.63 0.73 31.50
N LYS A 386 44.74 1.15 30.86
CA LYS A 386 46.10 1.15 31.43
C LYS A 386 46.26 2.28 32.48
N PRO A 387 47.15 2.15 33.48
CA PRO A 387 47.34 3.17 34.52
C PRO A 387 48.09 4.40 34.00
N ALA A 388 47.76 5.53 34.63
CA ALA A 388 48.05 6.91 34.23
C ALA A 388 49.52 7.36 34.27
N GLU A 389 49.84 8.32 33.41
CA GLU A 389 50.96 9.26 33.58
C GLU A 389 50.39 10.68 33.49
N VAL A 390 50.73 11.51 34.48
CA VAL A 390 50.15 12.86 34.72
C VAL A 390 51.01 13.94 34.08
N PRO A 391 50.41 14.90 33.35
CA PRO A 391 50.95 16.25 33.27
C PRO A 391 49.89 17.34 33.62
N PRO A 392 50.32 18.59 33.87
CA PRO A 392 49.74 19.46 34.88
C PRO A 392 48.56 20.32 34.40
N THR A 393 47.68 20.65 35.34
CA THR A 393 46.69 21.74 35.26
C THR A 393 47.36 23.08 34.97
N PRO A 394 46.73 23.94 34.13
CA PRO A 394 45.96 25.02 34.75
C PRO A 394 44.68 25.49 34.02
N ALA A 395 43.82 26.10 34.84
CA ALA A 395 42.79 27.12 34.57
C ALA A 395 41.43 26.69 33.96
N SER A 396 40.39 26.86 34.79
CA SER A 396 38.97 26.87 34.44
C SER A 396 38.64 27.99 33.42
N PRO A 397 37.66 27.78 32.51
CA PRO A 397 36.35 28.37 32.79
C PRO A 397 35.12 27.55 32.33
N SER A 398 34.01 27.81 33.05
CA SER A 398 32.60 27.72 32.67
C SER A 398 32.04 26.42 32.07
N THR A 399 31.20 25.76 32.87
CA THR A 399 30.15 24.83 32.42
C THR A 399 29.13 25.52 31.50
N PRO A 400 28.82 24.99 30.31
CA PRO A 400 27.52 25.18 29.71
C PRO A 400 26.60 24.07 30.23
N ALA A 401 25.72 24.42 31.17
CA ALA A 401 24.55 23.61 31.46
C ALA A 401 23.72 23.48 30.17
N SER A 402 23.47 22.26 29.71
CA SER A 402 22.47 22.03 28.66
C SER A 402 21.12 22.53 29.18
N PRO A 403 20.41 23.40 28.45
CA PRO A 403 19.10 23.85 28.90
C PRO A 403 18.11 22.67 28.89
N PRO A 404 17.21 22.57 29.88
CA PRO A 404 16.16 21.56 29.85
C PRO A 404 15.28 21.80 28.62
N ARG A 405 14.94 20.73 27.90
CA ARG A 405 13.96 20.78 26.80
C ARG A 405 12.67 21.40 27.33
N ARG A 406 12.39 22.64 26.92
CA ARG A 406 11.10 23.28 27.11
C ARG A 406 10.10 22.59 26.19
N ILE A 407 9.09 21.98 26.80
CA ILE A 407 7.80 21.79 26.14
C ILE A 407 7.24 23.20 25.94
N VAL A 408 7.32 23.72 24.72
CA VAL A 408 6.54 24.90 24.32
C VAL A 408 5.25 24.36 23.72
N SER A 409 4.32 24.04 24.61
CA SER A 409 2.90 23.94 24.27
C SER A 409 2.38 25.36 24.10
N ASP A 410 2.40 25.87 22.88
CA ASP A 410 1.60 27.05 22.49
C ASP A 410 1.33 26.98 20.98
N PHE A 411 0.47 26.05 20.58
CA PHE A 411 -0.36 26.25 19.40
C PHE A 411 -1.27 27.43 19.74
N LYS A 412 -1.03 28.62 19.17
CA LYS A 412 -1.91 29.76 19.40
C LYS A 412 -3.33 29.38 18.95
N PRO A 413 -4.36 29.49 19.82
CA PRO A 413 -5.74 29.41 19.36
C PRO A 413 -6.00 30.61 18.45
N PHE A 414 -6.10 30.38 17.15
CA PHE A 414 -6.58 31.41 16.23
C PHE A 414 -8.08 31.62 16.46
N GLY A 415 -8.47 32.88 16.62
CA GLY A 415 -9.74 33.34 17.17
C GLY A 415 -10.96 32.55 16.69
N ALA A 416 -11.70 32.01 17.66
CA ALA A 416 -12.98 31.37 17.42
C ALA A 416 -13.98 32.37 16.84
N THR A 417 -14.55 32.04 15.69
CA THR A 417 -15.93 32.42 15.37
C THR A 417 -16.72 31.13 15.25
N SER A 418 -17.83 31.06 15.99
CA SER A 418 -18.67 29.87 16.14
C SER A 418 -19.16 29.34 14.79
N PRO A 419 -19.25 28.01 14.59
CA PRO A 419 -19.64 27.44 13.32
C PRO A 419 -21.17 27.46 13.16
N ASP A 420 -21.66 27.99 12.04
CA ASP A 420 -23.02 27.73 11.60
C ASP A 420 -23.09 26.42 10.82
N LYS A 421 -24.14 25.66 11.12
CA LYS A 421 -24.39 24.29 10.65
C LYS A 421 -24.57 24.22 9.14
N SER A 422 -23.87 23.29 8.47
CA SER A 422 -24.48 22.49 7.41
C SER A 422 -23.72 21.17 7.21
N VAL A 423 -24.48 20.13 6.92
CA VAL A 423 -24.03 18.76 6.72
C VAL A 423 -24.30 18.34 5.28
N SER A 424 -23.41 17.54 4.70
CA SER A 424 -23.71 16.69 3.55
C SER A 424 -22.64 15.60 3.53
N GLY A 425 -23.02 14.34 3.30
CA GLY A 425 -22.11 13.19 3.32
C GLY A 425 -20.80 13.51 2.63
N GLY A 426 -19.72 13.61 3.42
CA GLY A 426 -18.46 14.18 2.98
C GLY A 426 -17.84 13.30 1.90
N LEU A 427 -17.49 13.88 0.76
CA LEU A 427 -16.53 13.25 -0.14
C LEU A 427 -15.18 13.24 0.58
N SER A 428 -14.42 12.15 0.45
CA SER A 428 -13.01 12.12 0.82
C SER A 428 -12.25 13.19 0.03
N VAL A 429 -11.04 13.50 0.47
CA VAL A 429 -10.17 14.46 -0.21
C VAL A 429 -9.83 14.08 -1.67
N PHE A 430 -10.05 12.81 -2.02
CA PHE A 430 -9.94 12.28 -3.38
C PHE A 430 -11.27 12.35 -4.16
N GLY A 431 -12.31 13.01 -3.65
CA GLY A 431 -13.59 13.15 -4.35
C GLY A 431 -14.47 11.90 -4.38
N ALA A 432 -14.03 10.75 -3.84
CA ALA A 432 -14.87 9.58 -3.62
C ALA A 432 -15.65 9.71 -2.30
N PRO A 433 -16.88 9.19 -2.15
CA PRO A 433 -17.64 9.28 -0.90
C PRO A 433 -16.86 8.74 0.30
N MET A 434 -16.82 9.48 1.42
CA MET A 434 -16.44 8.89 2.70
C MET A 434 -17.49 7.82 3.01
N LEU A 435 -17.03 6.58 3.16
CA LEU A 435 -17.91 5.49 3.52
C LEU A 435 -18.59 5.82 4.85
N PRO A 436 -19.93 5.65 4.95
CA PRO A 436 -20.63 5.89 6.20
C PRO A 436 -20.03 4.98 7.26
N THR A 437 -19.39 5.61 8.24
CA THR A 437 -19.16 4.96 9.53
C THR A 437 -20.53 4.73 10.16
N GLY A 438 -20.69 3.65 10.93
CA GLY A 438 -21.97 3.24 11.53
C GLY A 438 -22.76 4.38 12.20
N PRO A 439 -24.04 4.14 12.50
CA PRO A 439 -25.10 5.15 12.60
C PRO A 439 -24.74 6.31 13.54
N GLY A 440 -24.58 7.53 13.02
CA GLY A 440 -24.28 8.68 13.90
C GLY A 440 -24.14 10.11 13.39
N GLY A 441 -24.27 10.47 12.10
CA GLY A 441 -24.10 11.89 11.73
C GLY A 441 -24.62 12.28 10.34
N GLY A 442 -25.75 12.98 10.29
CA GLY A 442 -26.52 13.24 9.06
C GLY A 442 -26.62 14.70 8.58
N MET A 443 -26.74 14.80 7.24
CA MET A 443 -27.28 15.75 6.22
C MET A 443 -27.79 17.20 6.50
N PHE A 444 -27.86 17.98 5.38
CA PHE A 444 -28.44 19.31 5.03
C PHE A 444 -27.45 20.51 4.89
N GLY A 445 -27.25 21.23 3.78
CA GLY A 445 -27.93 21.37 2.47
C GLY A 445 -27.86 22.83 1.96
N ASN A 446 -27.13 23.07 0.86
CA ASN A 446 -27.34 23.96 -0.31
C ASN A 446 -27.91 25.41 -0.20
N ALA A 447 -27.19 26.41 -0.74
CA ALA A 447 -27.59 27.33 -1.85
C ALA A 447 -26.81 28.68 -1.89
N GLY A 448 -26.16 29.01 -3.03
CA GLY A 448 -26.18 30.37 -3.59
C GLY A 448 -24.88 31.20 -3.77
N LYS A 449 -24.28 31.08 -4.97
CA LYS A 449 -23.69 32.13 -5.87
C LYS A 449 -22.41 32.94 -5.48
N THR A 450 -21.35 32.64 -6.25
CA THR A 450 -20.33 33.46 -6.99
C THR A 450 -20.34 35.01 -6.91
N PRO A 451 -19.24 35.76 -7.23
CA PRO A 451 -18.11 35.39 -8.11
C PRO A 451 -16.66 35.87 -7.79
N LEU A 452 -15.72 35.20 -8.46
CA LEU A 452 -14.39 35.57 -9.00
C LEU A 452 -13.63 36.82 -8.51
N VAL A 453 -12.34 36.62 -8.21
CA VAL A 453 -11.24 37.50 -8.70
C VAL A 453 -10.03 36.64 -9.10
N ASN A 454 -9.51 36.95 -10.29
CA ASN A 454 -8.33 36.40 -10.95
C ASN A 454 -7.11 37.30 -10.64
N GLY A 455 -5.92 36.71 -10.50
CA GLY A 455 -4.69 37.48 -10.31
C GLY A 455 -3.47 36.58 -10.19
N GLY A 456 -2.85 36.23 -11.33
CA GLY A 456 -1.55 35.58 -11.34
C GLY A 456 -0.41 36.56 -11.05
N MET A 457 0.77 36.03 -10.73
CA MET A 457 2.05 36.64 -11.09
C MET A 457 3.20 35.63 -10.92
N ARG A 458 3.97 35.53 -12.01
CA ARG A 458 5.32 34.99 -12.25
C ARG A 458 6.31 34.98 -11.08
N GLY A 459 7.05 33.86 -10.97
CA GLY A 459 8.42 33.73 -11.48
C GLY A 459 9.57 34.11 -10.54
N GLY A 460 10.29 33.09 -10.06
CA GLY A 460 11.65 33.18 -9.52
C GLY A 460 12.31 31.81 -9.69
N ARG A 461 13.47 31.78 -10.35
CA ARG A 461 14.25 30.60 -10.72
C ARG A 461 15.54 30.75 -9.95
N ASP A 462 15.80 29.85 -9.00
CA ASP A 462 17.11 29.72 -8.37
C ASP A 462 17.64 28.32 -8.72
N ASP A 463 18.80 28.34 -9.36
CA ASP A 463 19.63 27.20 -9.70
C ASP A 463 20.40 26.80 -8.43
N ASP A 464 20.29 25.55 -7.99
CA ASP A 464 21.20 24.95 -7.02
C ASP A 464 21.95 23.80 -7.70
N ASP A 465 23.27 23.90 -7.68
CA ASP A 465 24.24 22.94 -8.19
C ASP A 465 24.20 21.66 -7.33
N GLU A 466 23.87 20.52 -7.94
CA GLU A 466 24.00 19.20 -7.31
C GLU A 466 25.40 18.62 -7.61
N ASP A 467 26.20 18.44 -6.56
CA ASP A 467 27.42 17.65 -6.59
C ASP A 467 27.07 16.17 -6.85
N GLU A 468 27.56 15.63 -7.97
CA GLU A 468 27.51 14.21 -8.32
C GLU A 468 28.42 13.39 -7.39
N ASP A 469 27.88 12.92 -6.26
CA ASP A 469 28.49 11.83 -5.49
C ASP A 469 28.00 10.48 -6.06
N ASP A 470 28.96 9.67 -6.53
CA ASP A 470 28.76 8.31 -7.05
C ASP A 470 27.98 7.40 -6.06
N GLU A 471 26.65 7.34 -6.21
CA GLU A 471 25.77 6.51 -5.38
C GLU A 471 25.91 5.01 -5.72
N GLU A 472 26.55 4.29 -4.81
CA GLU A 472 26.49 2.84 -4.68
C GLU A 472 25.03 2.42 -4.37
N GLY A 473 24.28 2.03 -5.41
CA GLY A 473 22.83 1.81 -5.41
C GLY A 473 22.35 0.61 -4.59
N GLY A 474 22.32 0.73 -3.26
CA GLY A 474 21.68 -0.20 -2.34
C GLY A 474 20.63 0.48 -1.46
N THR A 475 19.53 -0.23 -1.16
CA THR A 475 18.49 0.22 -0.21
C THR A 475 19.12 0.46 1.16
N ARG A 476 19.18 1.71 1.61
CA ARG A 476 19.80 2.09 2.89
C ARG A 476 18.82 2.91 3.71
N LEU A 477 18.56 2.45 4.94
CA LEU A 477 17.85 3.24 5.94
C LEU A 477 18.76 4.38 6.41
N LYS A 478 18.37 5.62 6.13
CA LYS A 478 19.03 6.81 6.66
C LYS A 478 18.06 7.59 7.53
N LYS A 479 18.59 8.37 8.47
CA LYS A 479 17.81 9.31 9.26
C LYS A 479 18.13 10.70 8.73
N ASP A 480 17.18 11.26 7.99
CA ASP A 480 17.33 12.51 7.27
C ASP A 480 16.24 13.50 7.73
N ASN A 481 16.37 14.76 7.32
CA ASN A 481 15.31 15.74 7.53
C ASN A 481 14.03 15.26 6.84
N ILE A 482 12.88 15.49 7.47
CA ILE A 482 11.59 15.07 6.90
C ILE A 482 11.43 15.60 5.47
N SER A 483 11.01 14.75 4.54
CA SER A 483 10.79 15.13 3.15
C SER A 483 9.42 15.78 2.93
N LEU A 484 9.25 16.48 1.80
CA LEU A 484 7.95 17.02 1.41
C LEU A 484 6.93 15.90 1.16
N ASP A 485 7.37 14.77 0.60
CA ASP A 485 6.52 13.60 0.39
C ASP A 485 5.98 13.04 1.72
N GLN A 486 6.84 12.91 2.72
CA GLN A 486 6.44 12.51 4.08
C GLN A 486 5.44 13.50 4.68
N ALA A 487 5.64 14.80 4.50
CA ALA A 487 4.68 15.82 4.94
C ALA A 487 3.31 15.69 4.22
N ARG A 488 3.30 15.41 2.91
CA ARG A 488 2.06 15.12 2.15
C ARG A 488 1.33 13.91 2.68
N ARG A 489 2.07 12.84 3.02
CA ARG A 489 1.52 11.61 3.60
C ARG A 489 0.91 11.85 4.98
N ILE A 490 1.57 12.64 5.84
CA ILE A 490 0.99 13.09 7.12
C ILE A 490 -0.30 13.89 6.89
N ALA A 491 -0.28 14.86 5.98
CA ALA A 491 -1.44 15.70 5.68
C ALA A 491 -2.63 14.88 5.16
N THR A 492 -2.37 13.94 4.26
CA THR A 492 -3.39 13.03 3.72
C THR A 492 -4.00 12.16 4.82
N GLN A 493 -3.18 11.48 5.64
CA GLN A 493 -3.66 10.66 6.75
C GLN A 493 -4.47 11.46 7.77
N ALA A 494 -4.00 12.67 8.08
CA ALA A 494 -4.67 13.55 9.04
C ALA A 494 -6.14 13.78 8.65
N VAL A 495 -6.44 14.04 7.38
CA VAL A 495 -7.81 14.24 6.88
C VAL A 495 -8.65 12.96 7.02
N PHE A 496 -8.12 11.80 6.63
CA PHE A 496 -8.84 10.53 6.75
C PHE A 496 -9.18 10.19 8.21
N ARG A 497 -8.28 10.52 9.15
CA ARG A 497 -8.43 10.21 10.57
C ARG A 497 -9.25 11.25 11.33
N ALA A 498 -9.36 12.49 10.84
CA ALA A 498 -10.14 13.53 11.50
C ALA A 498 -11.66 13.34 11.46
N GLY A 499 -12.16 12.32 10.76
CA GLY A 499 -13.51 11.79 10.99
C GLY A 499 -13.68 11.03 12.32
N ARG A 500 -12.59 10.83 13.08
CA ARG A 500 -12.54 10.06 14.34
C ARG A 500 -12.00 10.81 15.55
N PHE A 501 -11.38 11.98 15.35
CA PHE A 501 -10.82 12.79 16.44
C PHE A 501 -11.91 13.57 17.18
#